data_AF-A0A0L0CA89-F1
#
_entry.id   AF-A0A0L0CA89-F1
#
_cell.length_a   1.000
_cell.length_b   1.000
_cell.length_c   1.000
_cell.angle_alpha   90.00
_cell.angle_beta   90.00
_cell.angle_gamma   90.00
#
_symmetry.space_group_name_H-M   'P 1'
#
loop_
_entity.id
_entity.type
_entity.pdbx_description
1 polymer ?
#
loop_
_entity_poly.entity_id
_entity_poly.type
_entity_poly.pdbx_seq_one_letter_code
_entity_poly.pdbx_strand_id
1 'polypeptide(L)'
;MEFLNPQLAIGGGNKNNFKFKLLCQKFNIDINSLNEEWITLEYNFSKREKQNLRSLDIESFWSNICKSKDFNNQLLFPNFSKLIKIILSLPHANADAERIFSLVTDIRTKKRNKLSNANLNSMCILRSYLQSSDLNCISFNCSPSHFSKMKSEDLYN
;
A
#
# COMPACT_ATOMS: atom_id res chain seq x y z
N MET A 1 -4.34 7.02 -12.95
CA MET A 1 -4.51 5.56 -13.04
C MET A 1 -5.99 5.22 -13.08
N GLU A 2 -6.67 5.53 -14.18
CA GLU A 2 -8.12 5.31 -14.30
C GLU A 2 -8.50 3.81 -14.24
N PHE A 3 -7.56 2.93 -14.57
CA PHE A 3 -7.78 1.48 -14.54
C PHE A 3 -8.04 0.91 -13.13
N LEU A 4 -7.62 1.60 -12.05
CA LEU A 4 -7.88 1.16 -10.66
C LEU A 4 -9.32 1.45 -10.22
N ASN A 5 -10.06 2.28 -10.97
CA ASN A 5 -11.42 2.64 -10.61
C ASN A 5 -12.34 1.42 -10.83
N PRO A 6 -13.08 0.97 -9.80
CA PRO A 6 -14.04 -0.14 -9.90
C PRO A 6 -15.04 -0.01 -11.06
N GLN A 7 -15.48 1.22 -11.36
CA GLN A 7 -16.42 1.48 -12.45
C GLN A 7 -15.82 1.23 -13.83
N LEU A 8 -14.52 1.49 -14.00
CA LEU A 8 -13.81 1.30 -15.27
C LEU A 8 -13.25 -0.12 -15.41
N ALA A 9 -12.85 -0.75 -14.30
CA ALA A 9 -12.30 -2.11 -14.29
C ALA A 9 -13.34 -3.18 -14.71
N ILE A 10 -14.61 -3.03 -14.30
CA ILE A 10 -15.72 -3.96 -14.62
C ILE A 10 -16.64 -3.40 -15.72
N GLY A 11 -16.21 -2.31 -16.38
CA GLY A 11 -17.04 -1.48 -17.26
C GLY A 11 -17.14 -1.92 -18.73
N GLY A 12 -16.35 -2.90 -19.17
CA GLY A 12 -16.36 -3.40 -20.55
C GLY A 12 -15.83 -2.42 -21.61
N GLY A 13 -15.07 -1.40 -21.21
CA GLY A 13 -14.59 -0.35 -22.11
C GLY A 13 -13.08 -0.19 -22.22
N ASN A 14 -12.28 -0.90 -21.41
CA ASN A 14 -10.86 -0.61 -21.34
C ASN A 14 -10.07 -1.56 -22.25
N LYS A 15 -9.71 -1.08 -23.44
CA LYS A 15 -8.58 -1.63 -24.21
C LYS A 15 -7.31 -1.31 -23.44
N ASN A 16 -6.99 -2.13 -22.43
CA ASN A 16 -5.78 -1.97 -21.64
C ASN A 16 -4.57 -2.26 -22.52
N ASN A 17 -3.98 -1.20 -23.05
CA ASN A 17 -2.57 -1.25 -23.40
C ASN A 17 -1.84 -1.24 -22.05
N PHE A 18 -1.42 -2.40 -21.53
CA PHE A 18 -0.78 -2.52 -20.23
C PHE A 18 0.48 -1.64 -20.18
N LYS A 19 0.30 -0.37 -19.80
CA LYS A 19 1.38 0.62 -19.60
C LYS A 19 2.36 0.17 -18.50
N PHE A 20 2.03 -0.91 -17.79
CA PHE A 20 2.81 -1.54 -16.74
C PHE A 20 3.79 -2.62 -17.23
N LYS A 21 4.05 -2.74 -18.54
CA LYS A 21 5.03 -3.71 -19.07
C LYS A 21 6.37 -3.68 -18.32
N LEU A 22 6.85 -2.49 -17.94
CA LEU A 22 8.05 -2.31 -17.13
C LEU A 22 7.92 -2.87 -15.70
N LEU A 23 6.76 -2.71 -15.05
CA LEU A 23 6.50 -3.31 -13.74
C LEU A 23 6.38 -4.82 -13.85
N CYS A 24 5.70 -5.33 -14.89
CA CYS A 24 5.58 -6.77 -15.11
C CYS A 24 6.96 -7.42 -15.32
N GLN A 25 7.83 -6.78 -16.11
CA GLN A 25 9.22 -7.21 -16.27
C GLN A 25 10.00 -7.16 -14.95
N LYS A 26 9.93 -6.05 -14.21
CA LYS A 26 10.66 -5.87 -12.96
C LYS A 26 10.27 -6.88 -11.88
N PHE A 27 9.00 -7.25 -11.81
CA PHE A 27 8.47 -8.13 -10.78
C PHE A 27 8.21 -9.56 -11.26
N ASN A 28 8.66 -9.92 -12.46
CA ASN A 28 8.47 -11.24 -13.07
C ASN A 28 7.00 -11.67 -13.05
N ILE A 29 6.14 -10.86 -13.65
CA ILE A 29 4.71 -11.11 -13.85
C ILE A 29 4.50 -11.48 -15.31
N ASP A 30 3.86 -12.62 -15.58
CA ASP A 30 3.57 -13.01 -16.95
C ASP A 30 2.47 -12.12 -17.54
N ILE A 31 2.79 -11.45 -18.64
CA ILE A 31 1.89 -10.52 -19.33
C ILE A 31 0.79 -11.31 -20.06
N ASN A 32 1.09 -12.51 -20.55
CA ASN A 32 0.12 -13.31 -21.29
C ASN A 32 -0.97 -13.83 -20.35
N SER A 33 -0.59 -14.49 -19.25
CA SER A 33 -1.55 -14.87 -18.20
C SER A 33 -2.29 -13.66 -17.62
N LEU A 34 -1.64 -12.50 -17.46
CA LEU A 34 -2.30 -11.30 -16.97
C LEU A 34 -3.41 -10.80 -17.93
N ASN A 35 -3.18 -10.88 -19.25
CA ASN A 35 -4.19 -10.53 -20.26
C ASN A 35 -5.40 -11.48 -20.17
N GLU A 36 -5.15 -12.78 -20.04
CA GLU A 36 -6.20 -13.80 -19.91
C GLU A 36 -7.01 -13.61 -18.61
N GLU A 37 -6.32 -13.35 -17.50
CA GLU A 37 -6.94 -13.03 -16.21
C GLU A 37 -7.81 -11.77 -16.30
N TRP A 38 -7.36 -10.74 -17.04
CA TRP A 38 -8.13 -9.51 -17.24
C TRP A 38 -9.40 -9.72 -18.07
N ILE A 39 -9.32 -10.53 -19.13
CA ILE A 39 -10.49 -10.88 -19.93
C ILE A 39 -11.47 -11.67 -19.04
N THR A 40 -10.96 -12.66 -18.30
CA THR A 40 -11.75 -13.47 -17.37
C THR A 40 -12.45 -12.62 -16.31
N LEU A 41 -11.78 -11.59 -15.77
CA LEU A 41 -12.36 -10.66 -14.79
C LEU A 41 -13.68 -10.03 -15.27
N GLU A 42 -13.77 -9.70 -16.56
CA GLU A 42 -15.00 -9.11 -17.11
C GLU A 42 -16.16 -10.11 -17.14
N TYR A 43 -15.90 -11.39 -17.37
CA TYR A 43 -16.96 -12.40 -17.55
C TYR A 43 -17.27 -13.21 -16.29
N ASN A 44 -16.38 -13.23 -15.30
CA ASN A 44 -16.50 -14.09 -14.12
C ASN A 44 -17.51 -13.61 -13.07
N PHE A 45 -18.06 -12.39 -13.20
CA PHE A 45 -19.01 -11.83 -12.23
C PHE A 45 -20.40 -11.63 -12.85
N SER A 46 -21.44 -12.01 -12.10
CA SER A 46 -22.84 -11.77 -12.47
C SER A 46 -23.18 -10.27 -12.45
N LYS A 47 -24.26 -9.87 -13.14
CA LYS A 47 -24.70 -8.46 -13.15
C LYS A 47 -24.91 -7.87 -11.75
N ARG A 48 -25.41 -8.67 -10.80
CA ARG A 48 -25.63 -8.25 -9.40
C ARG A 48 -24.31 -8.07 -8.66
N GLU A 49 -23.37 -9.00 -8.80
CA GLU A 49 -22.04 -8.89 -8.20
C GLU A 49 -21.27 -7.68 -8.75
N LYS A 50 -21.36 -7.44 -10.06
CA LYS A 50 -20.77 -6.25 -10.69
C LYS A 50 -21.33 -4.95 -10.09
N GLN A 51 -22.63 -4.88 -9.80
CA GLN A 51 -23.24 -3.71 -9.15
C GLN A 51 -22.73 -3.52 -7.72
N ASN A 52 -22.65 -4.60 -6.94
CA ASN A 52 -22.10 -4.54 -5.59
C ASN A 52 -20.63 -4.10 -5.59
N LEU A 53 -19.81 -4.72 -6.43
CA LEU A 53 -18.39 -4.39 -6.57
C LEU A 53 -18.16 -2.93 -6.99
N ARG A 54 -18.99 -2.38 -7.88
CA ARG A 54 -18.90 -0.96 -8.30
C ARG A 54 -19.21 0.04 -7.19
N SER A 55 -19.89 -0.38 -6.12
CA SER A 55 -20.24 0.47 -4.98
C SER A 55 -19.16 0.50 -3.89
N LEU A 56 -18.16 -0.39 -3.98
CA LEU A 56 -17.07 -0.48 -3.02
C LEU A 56 -16.01 0.60 -3.27
N ASP A 57 -15.28 0.94 -2.21
CA ASP A 57 -14.04 1.71 -2.34
C ASP A 57 -12.96 0.91 -3.08
N ILE A 58 -11.94 1.61 -3.58
CA ILE A 58 -10.87 1.03 -4.41
C ILE A 58 -10.16 -0.13 -3.69
N GLU A 59 -9.88 0.03 -2.39
CA GLU A 59 -9.15 -0.99 -1.63
C GLU A 59 -9.99 -2.24 -1.40
N SER A 60 -11.23 -2.06 -0.93
CA SER A 60 -12.17 -3.17 -0.72
C SER A 60 -12.50 -3.90 -2.02
N PHE A 61 -12.68 -3.16 -3.12
CA PHE A 61 -12.90 -3.71 -4.45
C PHE A 61 -11.76 -4.65 -4.85
N TRP A 62 -10.53 -4.15 -4.86
CA TRP A 62 -9.37 -4.94 -5.27
C TRP A 62 -9.05 -6.06 -4.28
N SER A 63 -9.29 -5.86 -2.98
CA SER A 63 -9.16 -6.90 -1.96
C SER A 63 -10.07 -8.09 -2.23
N ASN A 64 -11.32 -7.84 -2.64
CA ASN A 64 -12.27 -8.89 -2.99
C ASN A 64 -11.86 -9.64 -4.26
N ILE A 65 -11.44 -8.92 -5.30
CA ILE A 65 -10.92 -9.54 -6.54
C ILE A 65 -9.69 -10.41 -6.23
N CYS A 66 -8.74 -9.89 -5.45
CA CYS A 66 -7.51 -10.60 -5.10
C CYS A 66 -7.73 -11.82 -4.20
N LYS A 67 -8.87 -11.89 -3.49
CA LYS A 67 -9.26 -13.03 -2.64
C LYS A 67 -10.21 -13.99 -3.34
N SER A 68 -10.63 -13.68 -4.56
CA SER A 68 -11.55 -14.53 -5.31
C SER A 68 -10.87 -15.85 -5.67
N LYS A 69 -11.54 -16.95 -5.36
CA LYS A 69 -11.05 -18.32 -5.57
C LYS A 69 -11.98 -19.13 -6.43
N ASP A 70 -11.41 -20.11 -7.12
CA ASP A 70 -12.15 -21.10 -7.89
C ASP A 70 -12.70 -22.21 -6.98
N PHE A 71 -13.40 -23.17 -7.59
CA PHE A 71 -13.95 -24.35 -6.89
C PHE A 71 -12.88 -25.23 -6.24
N ASN A 72 -11.63 -25.14 -6.71
CA ASN A 72 -10.48 -25.86 -6.18
C ASN A 72 -9.73 -25.03 -5.10
N ASN A 73 -10.30 -23.92 -4.64
CA ASN A 73 -9.73 -23.02 -3.64
C ASN A 73 -8.39 -22.37 -4.07
N GLN A 74 -8.13 -22.31 -5.38
CA GLN A 74 -7.01 -21.59 -5.99
C GLN A 74 -7.42 -20.16 -6.36
N LEU A 75 -6.47 -19.23 -6.34
CA LEU A 75 -6.74 -17.84 -6.71
C LEU A 75 -7.10 -17.75 -8.19
N LEU A 76 -8.22 -17.06 -8.49
CA LEU A 76 -8.68 -16.86 -9.87
C LEU A 76 -7.76 -15.92 -10.66
N PHE A 77 -7.13 -14.97 -9.98
CA PHE A 77 -6.35 -13.91 -10.60
C PHE A 77 -4.97 -13.72 -9.92
N PRO A 78 -4.07 -14.71 -9.96
CA PRO A 78 -2.81 -14.67 -9.23
C PRO A 78 -1.85 -13.58 -9.74
N ASN A 79 -1.69 -13.43 -11.06
CA ASN A 79 -0.82 -12.40 -11.63
C ASN A 79 -1.41 -11.01 -11.43
N PHE A 80 -2.73 -10.90 -11.59
CA PHE A 80 -3.47 -9.68 -11.36
C PHE A 80 -3.36 -9.23 -9.90
N SER A 81 -3.51 -10.16 -8.96
CA SER A 81 -3.36 -9.90 -7.53
C SER A 81 -1.97 -9.39 -7.19
N LYS A 82 -0.94 -9.97 -7.79
CA LYS A 82 0.45 -9.53 -7.58
C LYS A 82 0.65 -8.12 -8.12
N LEU A 83 0.18 -7.83 -9.33
CA LEU A 83 0.29 -6.51 -9.95
C LEU A 83 -0.45 -5.44 -9.14
N ILE A 84 -1.70 -5.70 -8.74
CA ILE A 84 -2.52 -4.75 -8.00
C ILE A 84 -1.93 -4.45 -6.63
N LYS A 85 -1.43 -5.47 -5.90
CA LYS A 85 -0.73 -5.24 -4.63
C LYS A 85 0.49 -4.34 -4.80
N ILE A 86 1.27 -4.53 -5.87
CA ILE A 86 2.40 -3.65 -6.18
C ILE A 86 1.91 -2.22 -6.44
N ILE A 87 0.92 -2.06 -7.32
CA ILE A 87 0.45 -0.73 -7.70
C ILE A 87 -0.17 0.01 -6.51
N LEU A 88 -0.96 -0.66 -5.68
CA LEU A 88 -1.55 -0.07 -4.46
C LEU A 88 -0.51 0.21 -3.38
N SER A 89 0.64 -0.47 -3.40
CA SER A 89 1.76 -0.16 -2.50
C SER A 89 2.61 1.02 -2.97
N LEU A 90 2.47 1.45 -4.23
CA LEU A 90 3.17 2.62 -4.71
C LEU A 90 2.45 3.88 -4.20
N PRO A 91 3.17 4.84 -3.61
CA PRO A 91 2.58 6.10 -3.18
C PRO A 91 2.04 6.82 -4.42
N HIS A 92 0.71 6.82 -4.56
CA HIS A 92 0.02 7.32 -5.75
C HIS A 92 -0.14 8.85 -5.72
N ALA A 93 0.10 9.50 -4.58
CA ALA A 93 -0.12 10.92 -4.39
C ALA A 93 1.05 11.60 -3.68
N ASN A 94 1.27 12.87 -4.02
CA ASN A 94 2.15 13.75 -3.26
C ASN A 94 1.68 13.94 -1.81
N ALA A 95 0.41 13.64 -1.50
CA ALA A 95 -0.17 13.72 -0.17
C ALA A 95 0.60 12.90 0.88
N ASP A 96 1.16 11.74 0.51
CA ASP A 96 1.98 10.95 1.44
C ASP A 96 3.33 11.63 1.72
N ALA A 97 3.95 12.21 0.69
CA ALA A 97 5.16 13.01 0.86
C ALA A 97 4.87 14.29 1.68
N GLU A 98 3.75 14.96 1.43
CA GLU A 98 3.27 16.12 2.18
C GLU A 98 2.99 15.77 3.64
N ARG A 99 2.44 14.58 3.93
CA ARG A 99 2.27 14.08 5.29
C ARG A 99 3.62 13.94 6.00
N ILE A 100 4.63 13.39 5.32
CA ILE A 100 5.98 13.32 5.88
C ILE A 100 6.59 14.72 6.07
N PHE A 101 6.39 15.65 5.13
CA PHE A 101 6.87 17.03 5.29
C PHE A 101 6.21 17.77 6.44
N SER A 102 4.91 17.58 6.64
CA SER A 102 4.18 18.10 7.82
C SER A 102 4.75 17.50 9.11
N LEU A 103 4.97 16.19 9.14
CA LEU A 103 5.56 15.50 10.28
C LEU A 103 6.97 16.01 10.60
N VAL A 104 7.81 16.22 9.57
CA VAL A 104 9.14 16.83 9.73
C VAL A 104 9.03 18.25 10.28
N THR A 105 8.08 19.04 9.79
CA THR A 105 7.85 20.42 10.25
C THR A 105 7.43 20.47 11.71
N ASP A 106 6.58 19.54 12.15
CA ASP A 106 6.20 19.42 13.56
C ASP A 106 7.38 19.01 14.45
N ILE A 107 8.21 18.08 13.97
CA ILE A 107 9.37 17.58 14.72
C ILE A 107 10.48 18.64 14.81
N ARG A 108 10.64 19.45 13.76
CA ARG A 108 11.60 20.55 13.65
C ARG A 108 10.89 21.89 13.91
N THR A 109 10.65 22.19 15.17
CA THR A 109 10.09 23.48 15.57
C THR A 109 11.15 24.59 15.58
N LYS A 110 10.70 25.86 15.57
CA LYS A 110 11.61 27.02 15.65
C LYS A 110 12.54 26.98 16.87
N LYS A 111 12.06 26.45 18.01
CA LYS A 111 12.83 26.29 19.25
C LYS A 111 13.75 25.05 19.22
N ARG A 112 13.45 24.05 18.38
CA ARG A 112 14.20 22.78 18.24
C ARG A 112 14.68 22.58 16.80
N ASN A 113 15.41 23.57 16.27
CA ASN A 113 15.86 23.59 14.89
C ASN A 113 17.23 22.91 14.66
N LYS A 114 18.01 22.68 15.73
CA LYS A 114 19.34 22.06 15.68
C LYS A 114 19.25 20.55 15.94
N LEU A 115 18.78 19.81 14.93
CA LEU A 115 18.74 18.35 14.94
C LEU A 115 19.64 17.82 13.83
N SER A 116 20.40 16.77 14.10
CA SER A 116 21.08 16.03 13.04
C SER A 116 20.05 15.33 12.14
N ASN A 117 20.41 15.08 10.88
CA ASN A 117 19.55 14.36 9.95
C ASN A 117 19.21 12.95 10.47
N ALA A 118 20.16 12.28 11.12
CA ALA A 118 19.95 10.98 11.75
C ALA A 118 18.87 11.04 12.83
N ASN A 119 18.96 12.02 13.75
CA ASN A 119 17.97 12.18 14.83
C ASN A 119 16.60 12.59 14.30
N LEU A 120 16.56 13.45 13.28
CA LEU A 120 15.33 13.83 12.62
C LEU A 120 14.65 12.61 11.98
N ASN A 121 15.41 11.80 11.24
CA ASN A 121 14.91 10.57 10.62
C ASN A 121 14.39 9.56 11.65
N SER A 122 15.16 9.30 12.72
CA SER A 122 14.76 8.38 13.80
C SER A 122 13.46 8.83 14.48
N MET A 123 13.31 10.13 14.73
CA MET A 123 12.08 10.69 15.28
C MET A 123 10.91 10.57 14.32
N CYS A 124 11.13 10.75 13.01
CA CYS A 124 10.10 10.55 12.00
C CYS A 124 9.60 9.10 12.00
N ILE A 125 10.53 8.13 11.95
CA ILE A 125 10.22 6.70 11.97
C ILE A 125 9.43 6.33 13.24
N LEU A 126 9.90 6.77 14.41
CA LEU A 126 9.23 6.49 15.68
C LEU A 126 7.80 7.06 15.69
N ARG A 127 7.61 8.30 15.24
CA ARG A 127 6.29 8.93 15.19
C ARG A 127 5.36 8.23 14.21
N SER A 128 5.85 7.85 13.03
CA SER A 128 5.08 7.07 12.06
C SER A 128 4.68 5.71 12.60
N TYR A 129 5.59 5.02 13.30
CA TYR A 129 5.30 3.72 13.93
C TYR A 129 4.21 3.85 15.00
N LEU A 130 4.35 4.79 15.92
CA LEU A 130 3.36 5.04 16.97
C LEU A 130 1.99 5.37 16.38
N GLN A 131 1.94 6.26 15.38
CA GLN A 131 0.69 6.61 14.69
C GLN A 131 0.05 5.41 13.98
N SER A 132 0.84 4.57 13.31
CA SER A 132 0.33 3.37 12.62
C SER A 132 -0.18 2.28 13.56
N SER A 133 0.34 2.26 14.80
CA SER A 133 -0.03 1.28 15.83
C SER A 133 -1.12 1.81 16.77
N ASP A 134 -1.66 3.00 16.52
CA ASP A 134 -2.57 3.73 17.41
C ASP A 134 -2.02 3.87 18.85
N LEU A 135 -0.72 4.11 18.95
CA LEU A 135 0.01 4.30 20.20
C LEU A 135 0.46 5.76 20.35
N ASN A 136 0.65 6.18 21.59
CA ASN A 136 1.25 7.47 21.94
C ASN A 136 2.35 7.27 23.00
N CYS A 137 2.98 8.36 23.44
CA CYS A 137 4.06 8.30 24.43
C CYS A 137 3.63 7.78 25.81
N ILE A 138 2.33 7.69 26.08
CA ILE A 138 1.75 7.21 27.34
C ILE A 138 1.36 5.74 27.21
N SER A 139 0.76 5.35 26.08
CA SER A 139 0.31 3.98 25.84
C SER A 139 1.42 3.05 25.34
N PHE A 140 2.52 3.60 24.82
CA PHE A 140 3.66 2.79 24.40
C PHE A 140 4.38 2.19 25.61
N ASN A 141 4.41 0.86 25.67
CA ASN A 141 5.12 0.13 26.71
C ASN A 141 6.50 -0.33 26.21
N CYS A 142 7.55 0.04 26.93
CA CYS A 142 8.91 -0.37 26.61
C CYS A 142 9.14 -1.83 27.00
N SER A 143 9.50 -2.68 26.04
CA SER A 143 9.93 -4.05 26.32
C SER A 143 11.32 -4.08 26.98
N PRO A 144 11.68 -5.18 27.68
CA PRO A 144 13.04 -5.40 28.18
C PRO A 144 14.13 -5.27 27.10
N SER A 145 13.80 -5.64 25.85
CA SER A 145 14.73 -5.49 24.72
C SER A 145 14.99 -4.02 24.37
N HIS A 146 14.04 -3.10 24.55
CA HIS A 146 14.29 -1.67 24.39
C HIS A 146 15.26 -1.15 25.46
N PHE A 147 15.05 -1.52 26.72
CA PHE A 147 15.94 -1.12 27.83
C PHE A 147 17.37 -1.65 27.65
N SER A 148 17.52 -2.87 27.10
CA SER A 148 18.84 -3.44 26.84
C SER A 148 19.70 -2.61 25.86
N LYS A 149 19.08 -1.72 25.07
CA LYS A 149 19.74 -0.80 24.13
C LYS A 149 19.89 0.62 24.69
N MET A 150 19.36 0.90 25.88
CA MET A 150 19.50 2.20 26.55
C MET A 150 20.74 2.21 27.47
N LYS A 151 21.88 1.79 26.93
CA LYS A 151 23.15 1.79 27.66
C LYS A 151 23.82 3.16 27.52
N SER A 152 24.56 3.57 28.55
CA SER A 152 25.30 4.84 28.53
C SER A 152 26.28 4.91 27.34
N GLU A 153 26.87 3.78 26.98
CA GLU A 153 27.78 3.62 25.84
C GLU A 153 27.08 3.85 24.49
N ASP A 154 25.78 3.61 24.38
CA ASP A 154 25.02 3.79 23.14
C ASP A 154 24.35 5.18 23.06
N LEU A 155 24.16 5.85 24.20
CA LEU A 155 23.43 7.13 24.29
C LEU A 155 24.32 8.37 24.26
N TYR A 156 25.56 8.27 24.75
CA TYR A 156 26.45 9.41 24.96
C TYR A 156 27.74 9.37 24.12
N ASN A 157 27.89 8.37 23.25
CA ASN A 157 29.00 8.25 22.31
C ASN A 157 28.66 8.80 20.93
#